data_AF-A0A0G1M0R3-F1
#
_entry.id   AF-A0A0G1M0R3-F1
#
_cell.length_a   1.000
_cell.length_b   1.000
_cell.length_c   1.000
_cell.angle_alpha   90.00
_cell.angle_beta   90.00
_cell.angle_gamma   90.00
#
_symmetry.space_group_name_H-M   'P 1'
#
loop_
_entity.id
_entity.type
_entity.pdbx_description
1 polymer ?
#
loop_
_entity_poly.entity_id
_entity_poly.type
_entity_poly.pdbx_seq_one_letter_code
_entity_poly.pdbx_strand_id
1 'polypeptide(L)'
;MPKKISSSVPAPKRSISKVKSFELHTDGSCLGNPGPGGWAAIVIEGKKEKILSGHDLYTTNNRMEILAVAEGLREIKKKNPTAQVAIFSDSSLVIKTMSQGWKRKVNLDVWARLDEAKTGLRCRWNWVKGHANDPLNERCDKLAVKESEKAQALLAKEEKSPTREDKMEAIDSNGALFVCGQCKKKSEGKLGLLLDSGLIRVDCPHCGKYIKFAPPTLENRKRAQARQLLSKKELEHLEKEQVRRGKTLHENELKILKAMTWEEATDHLNGPPALF
;
A
#
# COMPACT_ATOMS: atom_id res chain seq x y z
N MET A 1 38.74 62.92 -10.02
CA MET A 1 38.82 61.60 -9.36
C MET A 1 37.45 61.28 -8.78
N PRO A 2 36.80 60.16 -9.16
CA PRO A 2 35.42 59.88 -8.73
C PRO A 2 35.40 59.20 -7.34
N LYS A 3 34.45 59.62 -6.50
CA LYS A 3 34.19 59.07 -5.16
C LYS A 3 33.56 57.68 -5.29
N LYS A 4 34.19 56.66 -4.69
CA LYS A 4 33.58 55.32 -4.52
C LYS A 4 32.49 55.39 -3.44
N ILE A 5 31.25 55.12 -3.82
CA ILE A 5 30.14 54.87 -2.90
C ILE A 5 30.08 53.36 -2.67
N SER A 6 30.36 52.91 -1.45
CA SER A 6 30.22 51.51 -1.05
C SER A 6 28.83 51.27 -0.50
N SER A 7 27.92 50.74 -1.31
CA SER A 7 26.62 50.24 -0.85
C SER A 7 26.71 48.75 -0.55
N SER A 8 27.01 48.39 0.69
CA SER A 8 26.87 47.01 1.18
C SER A 8 25.39 46.71 1.45
N VAL A 9 24.74 45.99 0.54
CA VAL A 9 23.42 45.41 0.79
C VAL A 9 23.59 44.22 1.75
N PRO A 10 22.95 44.19 2.93
CA PRO A 10 23.03 43.02 3.80
C PRO A 10 22.22 41.86 3.21
N ALA A 11 22.85 40.69 3.10
CA ALA A 11 22.18 39.46 2.67
C ALA A 11 20.99 39.13 3.58
N PRO A 12 19.87 38.61 3.04
CA PRO A 12 18.69 38.29 3.83
C PRO A 12 19.02 37.19 4.84
N LYS A 13 18.84 37.47 6.14
CA LYS A 13 18.98 36.49 7.21
C LYS A 13 17.90 35.41 7.02
N ARG A 14 18.30 34.22 6.54
CA ARG A 14 17.44 33.02 6.56
C ARG A 14 17.06 32.74 8.01
N SER A 15 15.78 32.92 8.35
CA SER A 15 15.25 32.46 9.64
C SER A 15 15.37 30.94 9.69
N ILE A 16 16.19 30.43 10.61
CA ILE A 16 16.28 28.98 10.86
C ILE A 16 14.97 28.61 11.57
N SER A 17 13.97 28.16 10.82
CA SER A 17 12.74 27.62 11.39
C SER A 17 13.09 26.49 12.34
N LYS A 18 12.66 26.60 13.60
CA LYS A 18 12.90 25.59 14.66
C LYS A 18 12.50 24.22 14.15
N VAL A 19 13.47 23.31 14.00
CA VAL A 19 13.22 21.94 13.56
C VAL A 19 12.35 21.27 14.61
N LYS A 20 11.12 20.89 14.23
CA LYS A 20 10.20 20.19 15.12
C LYS A 20 10.44 18.70 15.04
N SER A 21 10.32 18.03 16.18
CA SER A 21 10.42 16.57 16.29
C SER A 21 9.03 15.97 16.43
N PHE A 22 8.78 14.88 15.69
CA PHE A 22 7.55 14.12 15.71
C PHE A 22 7.83 12.64 15.99
N GLU A 23 6.87 11.97 16.62
CA GLU A 23 6.78 10.51 16.66
C GLU A 23 5.61 10.08 15.79
N LEU A 24 5.78 8.97 15.07
CA LEU A 24 4.80 8.39 14.18
C LEU A 24 4.71 6.90 14.47
N HIS A 25 3.58 6.45 15.03
CA HIS A 25 3.27 5.04 15.22
C HIS A 25 2.27 4.61 14.17
N THR A 26 2.46 3.43 13.58
CA THR A 26 1.65 2.99 12.44
C THR A 26 1.42 1.50 12.45
N ASP A 27 0.22 1.11 12.01
CA ASP A 27 -0.13 -0.29 11.82
C ASP A 27 -1.11 -0.47 10.65
N GLY A 28 -1.13 -1.68 10.09
CA GLY A 28 -2.01 -2.14 9.03
C GLY A 28 -2.69 -3.46 9.42
N SER A 29 -3.95 -3.62 9.01
CA SER A 29 -4.72 -4.84 9.26
C SER A 29 -5.54 -5.23 8.03
N CYS A 30 -5.74 -6.53 7.84
CA CYS A 30 -6.52 -7.04 6.72
C CYS A 30 -7.26 -8.32 7.11
N LEU A 31 -8.59 -8.32 6.93
CA LEU A 31 -9.45 -9.47 7.17
C LEU A 31 -9.45 -10.37 5.92
N GLY A 32 -8.47 -11.28 5.89
CA GLY A 32 -8.11 -12.01 4.68
C GLY A 32 -7.12 -11.23 3.83
N ASN A 33 -6.26 -11.92 3.10
CA ASN A 33 -5.19 -11.32 2.30
C ASN A 33 -5.25 -11.92 0.89
N PRO A 34 -5.79 -11.21 -0.13
CA PRO A 34 -6.45 -9.92 -0.06
C PRO A 34 -7.85 -9.99 0.57
N GLY A 35 -8.30 -8.88 1.14
CA GLY A 35 -9.59 -8.73 1.82
C GLY A 35 -9.87 -7.30 2.26
N PRO A 36 -11.00 -7.03 2.95
CA PRO A 36 -11.23 -5.73 3.58
C PRO A 36 -10.12 -5.43 4.59
N GLY A 37 -9.47 -4.28 4.43
CA GLY A 37 -8.34 -3.87 5.24
C GLY A 37 -8.48 -2.46 5.79
N GLY A 38 -7.70 -2.19 6.83
CA GLY A 38 -7.65 -0.93 7.53
C GLY A 38 -6.21 -0.56 7.87
N TRP A 39 -5.97 0.73 8.02
CA TRP A 39 -4.67 1.27 8.43
C TRP A 39 -4.88 2.36 9.48
N ALA A 40 -3.88 2.56 10.34
CA ALA A 40 -3.90 3.62 11.33
C ALA A 40 -2.51 4.23 11.52
N ALA A 41 -2.49 5.53 11.80
CA ALA A 41 -1.30 6.28 12.14
C ALA A 41 -1.58 7.24 13.30
N ILE A 42 -0.73 7.22 14.33
CA ILE A 42 -0.76 8.16 15.44
C ILE A 42 0.46 9.07 15.32
N VAL A 43 0.21 10.37 15.12
CA VAL A 43 1.23 11.42 15.00
C VAL A 43 1.30 12.20 16.31
N ILE A 44 2.48 12.24 16.93
CA ILE A 44 2.72 12.94 18.20
C ILE A 44 3.68 14.11 17.98
N GLU A 45 3.28 15.31 18.42
CA GLU A 45 4.08 16.54 18.43
C GLU A 45 4.14 17.08 19.88
N GLY A 46 5.15 16.67 20.64
CA GLY A 46 5.24 16.98 22.07
C GLY A 46 4.08 16.33 22.84
N LYS A 47 3.14 17.13 23.36
CA LYS A 47 1.94 16.64 24.06
C LYS A 47 0.71 16.53 23.17
N LYS A 48 0.81 16.92 21.90
CA LYS A 48 -0.32 16.90 20.96
C LYS A 48 -0.32 15.59 20.21
N GLU A 49 -1.46 14.93 20.19
CA GLU A 49 -1.68 13.72 19.43
C GLU A 49 -2.68 13.98 18.30
N LYS A 50 -2.44 13.38 17.13
CA LYS A 50 -3.40 13.31 16.04
C LYS A 50 -3.48 11.87 15.52
N ILE A 51 -4.70 11.35 15.45
CA ILE A 51 -4.98 10.02 14.92
C ILE A 51 -5.46 10.17 13.48
N LEU A 52 -4.96 9.29 12.62
CA LEU A 52 -5.37 9.10 11.24
C LEU A 52 -5.72 7.63 11.06
N SER A 53 -6.79 7.35 10.33
CA SER A 53 -7.15 5.98 9.96
C SER A 53 -7.96 5.98 8.67
N GLY A 54 -7.96 4.85 7.99
CA GLY A 54 -8.76 4.64 6.79
C GLY A 54 -8.85 3.16 6.45
N HIS A 55 -9.68 2.83 5.47
CA HIS A 55 -9.93 1.47 5.04
C HIS A 55 -9.98 1.33 3.52
N ASP A 56 -9.77 0.10 3.06
CA ASP A 56 -10.00 -0.31 1.68
C ASP A 56 -10.83 -1.60 1.70
N LEU A 57 -11.85 -1.66 0.85
CA LEU A 57 -12.75 -2.81 0.76
C LEU A 57 -12.04 -4.06 0.23
N TYR A 58 -10.95 -3.91 -0.52
CA TYR A 58 -10.22 -5.04 -1.06
C TYR A 58 -8.73 -4.68 -1.26
N THR A 59 -7.91 -5.05 -0.28
CA THR A 59 -6.48 -4.73 -0.19
C THR A 59 -5.71 -5.90 0.43
N THR A 60 -4.42 -5.72 0.66
CA THR A 60 -3.54 -6.64 1.38
C THR A 60 -3.03 -5.98 2.66
N ASN A 61 -2.51 -6.78 3.60
CA ASN A 61 -1.90 -6.25 4.81
C ASN A 61 -0.70 -5.32 4.50
N ASN A 62 0.25 -5.77 3.67
CA ASN A 62 1.44 -4.99 3.28
C ASN A 62 1.09 -3.58 2.75
N ARG A 63 0.06 -3.49 1.91
CA ARG A 63 -0.42 -2.20 1.38
C ARG A 63 -0.94 -1.29 2.48
N MET A 64 -1.67 -1.82 3.45
CA MET A 64 -2.19 -1.05 4.59
C MET A 64 -1.07 -0.56 5.50
N GLU A 65 -0.07 -1.40 5.77
CA GLU A 65 1.13 -1.02 6.54
C GLU A 65 1.91 0.12 5.86
N ILE A 66 2.17 0.02 4.55
CA ILE A 66 2.88 1.07 3.78
C ILE A 66 2.05 2.37 3.76
N LEU A 67 0.73 2.25 3.54
CA LEU A 67 -0.17 3.39 3.47
C LEU A 67 -0.24 4.13 4.81
N ALA A 68 -0.28 3.42 5.93
CA ALA A 68 -0.26 4.02 7.27
C ALA A 68 0.91 5.00 7.45
N VAL A 69 2.12 4.58 7.07
CA VAL A 69 3.31 5.43 7.12
C VAL A 69 3.22 6.61 6.15
N ALA A 70 2.78 6.35 4.90
CA ALA A 70 2.65 7.41 3.90
C ALA A 70 1.70 8.53 4.36
N GLU A 71 0.55 8.16 4.92
CA GLU A 71 -0.47 9.10 5.42
C GLU A 71 0.02 9.89 6.64
N GLY A 72 0.66 9.21 7.60
CA GLY A 72 1.26 9.83 8.78
C GLY A 72 2.36 10.84 8.41
N LEU A 73 3.28 10.46 7.51
CA LEU A 73 4.33 11.36 7.04
C LEU A 73 3.77 12.54 6.25
N ARG A 74 2.71 12.33 5.46
CA ARG A 74 2.07 13.42 4.70
C ARG A 74 1.46 14.45 5.64
N GLU A 75 0.82 14.02 6.72
CA GLU A 75 0.30 14.92 7.75
C GLU A 75 1.41 15.69 8.45
N ILE A 76 2.53 15.03 8.79
CA ILE A 76 3.69 15.71 9.38
C ILE A 76 4.27 16.73 8.40
N LYS A 77 4.45 16.37 7.13
CA LYS A 77 4.98 17.25 6.08
C LYS A 77 4.13 18.50 5.87
N LYS A 78 2.80 18.38 5.93
CA LYS A 78 1.87 19.54 5.91
C LYS A 78 2.14 20.52 7.05
N LYS A 79 2.52 20.02 8.23
CA LYS A 79 2.83 20.85 9.42
C LYS A 79 4.25 21.40 9.41
N ASN A 80 5.22 20.60 9.00
CA ASN A 80 6.63 20.98 8.92
C ASN A 80 7.36 20.11 7.87
N PRO A 81 7.71 20.68 6.70
CA PRO A 81 8.33 19.93 5.60
C PRO A 81 9.78 19.52 5.86
N THR A 82 10.42 20.01 6.92
CA THR A 82 11.81 19.68 7.28
C THR A 82 11.91 19.09 8.70
N ALA A 83 10.84 18.48 9.18
CA ALA A 83 10.80 17.89 10.52
C ALA A 83 11.72 16.67 10.68
N GLN A 84 12.10 16.42 11.93
CA GLN A 84 12.67 15.13 12.35
C GLN A 84 11.53 14.21 12.79
N VAL A 85 11.52 12.97 12.31
CA VAL A 85 10.43 12.02 12.59
C VAL A 85 11.04 10.71 13.09
N ALA A 86 10.64 10.25 14.27
CA ALA A 86 10.85 8.89 14.73
C ALA A 86 9.63 8.05 14.34
N ILE A 87 9.83 7.03 13.52
CA ILE A 87 8.76 6.17 12.99
C ILE A 87 8.85 4.83 13.71
N PHE A 88 7.72 4.34 14.19
CA PHE A 88 7.56 3.07 14.90
C PHE A 88 6.52 2.23 14.16
N SER A 89 6.93 1.04 13.73
CA SER A 89 6.06 0.08 13.06
C SER A 89 6.58 -1.33 13.28
N ASP A 90 5.68 -2.29 13.42
CA ASP A 90 5.98 -3.72 13.44
C ASP A 90 6.09 -4.34 12.04
N SER A 91 5.70 -3.60 11.00
CA SER A 91 5.91 -3.98 9.60
C SER A 91 7.41 -4.11 9.29
N SER A 92 7.87 -5.37 9.28
CA SER A 92 9.24 -5.69 8.90
C SER A 92 9.53 -5.27 7.45
N LEU A 93 8.53 -5.35 6.56
CA LEU A 93 8.64 -4.94 5.17
C LEU A 93 8.96 -3.45 5.07
N VAL A 94 8.18 -2.60 5.75
CA VAL A 94 8.38 -1.15 5.75
C VAL A 94 9.74 -0.79 6.33
N ILE A 95 10.05 -1.26 7.54
CA ILE A 95 11.30 -0.86 8.21
C ILE A 95 12.51 -1.28 7.39
N LYS A 96 12.56 -2.53 6.92
CA LYS A 96 13.73 -3.03 6.18
C LYS A 96 13.86 -2.39 4.81
N THR A 97 12.75 -2.13 4.11
CA THR A 97 12.78 -1.37 2.85
C THR A 97 13.35 0.03 3.04
N MET A 98 12.93 0.72 4.11
CA MET A 98 13.28 2.11 4.32
C MET A 98 14.63 2.34 4.99
N SER A 99 15.15 1.35 5.72
CA SER A 99 16.41 1.46 6.48
C SER A 99 17.54 0.57 5.95
N GLN A 100 17.23 -0.55 5.29
CA GLN A 100 18.21 -1.56 4.85
C GLN A 100 18.32 -1.66 3.31
N GLY A 101 17.61 -0.80 2.57
CA GLY A 101 17.74 -0.72 1.11
C GLY A 101 17.16 -1.92 0.36
N TRP A 102 16.14 -2.60 0.91
CA TRP A 102 15.47 -3.66 0.16
C TRP A 102 14.89 -3.12 -1.14
N LYS A 103 15.03 -3.92 -2.21
CA LYS A 103 14.52 -3.55 -3.53
C LYS A 103 13.00 -3.65 -3.52
N ARG A 104 12.34 -2.59 -3.99
CA ARG A 104 10.89 -2.55 -4.16
C ARG A 104 10.55 -3.07 -5.55
N LYS A 105 9.85 -4.19 -5.63
CA LYS A 105 9.32 -4.73 -6.89
C LYS A 105 7.81 -4.58 -7.01
N VAL A 106 7.16 -4.30 -5.88
CA VAL A 106 5.75 -4.57 -5.60
C VAL A 106 5.14 -3.36 -4.92
N ASN A 107 3.82 -3.18 -4.96
CA ASN A 107 3.15 -2.08 -4.26
C ASN A 107 3.73 -0.70 -4.61
N LEU A 108 4.22 -0.56 -5.85
CA LEU A 108 4.98 0.60 -6.32
C LEU A 108 4.18 1.91 -6.20
N ASP A 109 2.87 1.83 -6.33
CA ASP A 109 1.94 2.94 -6.14
C ASP A 109 1.97 3.50 -4.70
N VAL A 110 1.86 2.62 -3.68
CA VAL A 110 1.89 3.06 -2.28
C VAL A 110 3.30 3.41 -1.82
N TRP A 111 4.34 2.79 -2.39
CA TRP A 111 5.72 3.22 -2.18
C TRP A 111 6.00 4.61 -2.74
N ALA A 112 5.49 4.93 -3.94
CA ALA A 112 5.62 6.26 -4.52
C ALA A 112 4.97 7.32 -3.62
N ARG A 113 3.78 7.04 -3.06
CA ARG A 113 3.13 7.91 -2.07
C ARG A 113 3.97 8.10 -0.81
N LEU A 114 4.62 7.03 -0.33
CA LEU A 114 5.48 7.10 0.84
C LEU A 114 6.75 7.93 0.56
N ASP A 115 7.39 7.77 -0.59
CA ASP A 115 8.56 8.54 -0.97
C ASP A 115 8.24 10.04 -1.10
N GLU A 116 7.11 10.36 -1.71
CA GLU A 116 6.62 11.73 -1.81
C GLU A 116 6.40 12.32 -0.41
N ALA A 117 5.71 11.59 0.47
CA ALA A 117 5.43 12.01 1.84
C ALA A 117 6.71 12.18 2.68
N LYS A 118 7.72 11.34 2.46
CA LYS A 118 9.01 11.40 3.15
C LYS A 118 9.89 12.56 2.68
N THR A 119 9.75 13.01 1.43
CA THR A 119 10.64 14.00 0.82
C THR A 119 10.76 15.26 1.69
N GLY A 120 12.00 15.60 2.07
CA GLY A 120 12.35 16.74 2.94
C GLY A 120 12.41 16.41 4.44
N LEU A 121 11.76 15.33 4.89
CA LEU A 121 11.76 14.90 6.29
C LEU A 121 13.03 14.11 6.64
N ARG A 122 13.47 14.25 7.90
CA ARG A 122 14.57 13.45 8.47
C ARG A 122 13.99 12.30 9.30
N CYS A 123 13.81 11.15 8.67
CA CYS A 123 13.17 9.99 9.28
C CYS A 123 14.18 9.03 9.95
N ARG A 124 13.90 8.62 11.18
CA ARG A 124 14.51 7.48 11.87
C ARG A 124 13.48 6.36 11.95
N TRP A 125 13.88 5.14 11.58
CA TRP A 125 13.00 3.98 11.48
C TRP A 125 13.28 3.03 12.64
N ASN A 126 12.26 2.74 13.43
CA ASN A 126 12.34 1.87 14.59
C ASN A 126 11.37 0.73 14.37
N TRP A 127 11.90 -0.50 14.28
CA TRP A 127 11.07 -1.68 14.30
C TRP A 127 10.63 -1.93 15.74
N VAL A 128 9.32 -2.11 15.94
CA VAL A 128 8.76 -2.56 17.21
C VAL A 128 8.24 -3.98 17.04
N LYS A 129 8.25 -4.75 18.12
CA LYS A 129 7.71 -6.10 18.08
C LYS A 129 6.18 -6.01 18.19
N GLY A 130 5.48 -6.58 17.23
CA GLY A 130 4.02 -6.70 17.28
C GLY A 130 3.56 -7.43 18.54
N HIS A 131 2.44 -6.98 19.12
CA HIS A 131 1.83 -7.54 20.35
C HIS A 131 2.78 -7.69 21.56
N ALA A 132 3.75 -6.77 21.69
CA ALA A 132 4.74 -6.80 22.76
C ALA A 132 4.52 -5.74 23.86
N ASN A 133 3.26 -5.35 24.14
CA ASN A 133 2.90 -4.33 25.12
C ASN A 133 3.44 -2.92 24.84
N ASP A 134 3.65 -2.55 23.57
CA ASP A 134 3.82 -1.13 23.18
C ASP A 134 2.42 -0.47 23.11
N PRO A 135 2.06 0.43 24.05
CA PRO A 135 0.69 0.94 24.12
C PRO A 135 0.27 1.73 22.87
N LEU A 136 1.21 2.38 22.18
CA LEU A 136 0.90 3.17 20.98
C LEU A 136 0.80 2.28 19.74
N ASN A 137 1.64 1.24 19.64
CA ASN A 137 1.51 0.24 18.57
C ASN A 137 0.19 -0.53 18.70
N GLU A 138 -0.14 -1.03 19.89
CA GLU A 138 -1.41 -1.73 20.14
C GLU A 138 -2.64 -0.86 19.90
N ARG A 139 -2.50 0.45 20.11
CA ARG A 139 -3.57 1.39 19.78
C ARG A 139 -3.70 1.59 18.28
N CYS A 140 -2.60 1.58 17.53
CA CYS A 140 -2.64 1.58 16.07
C CYS A 140 -3.29 0.28 15.54
N ASP A 141 -2.89 -0.89 16.07
CA ASP A 141 -3.49 -2.20 15.74
C ASP A 141 -5.01 -2.17 15.89
N LYS A 142 -5.50 -1.79 17.08
CA LYS A 142 -6.94 -1.70 17.36
C LYS A 142 -7.68 -0.75 16.41
N LEU A 143 -7.05 0.35 16.01
CA LEU A 143 -7.62 1.30 15.06
C LEU A 143 -7.64 0.72 13.64
N ALA A 144 -6.58 0.06 13.21
CA ALA A 144 -6.47 -0.59 11.91
C ALA A 144 -7.49 -1.74 11.79
N VAL A 145 -7.60 -2.60 12.81
CA VAL A 145 -8.61 -3.66 12.90
C VAL A 145 -10.01 -3.07 12.80
N LYS A 146 -10.32 -2.01 13.57
CA LYS A 146 -11.63 -1.34 13.51
C LYS A 146 -11.96 -0.80 12.11
N GLU A 147 -10.97 -0.27 11.39
CA GLU A 147 -11.16 0.17 9.99
C GLU A 147 -11.38 -1.02 9.04
N SER A 148 -10.69 -2.14 9.23
CA SER A 148 -10.91 -3.37 8.44
C SER A 148 -12.32 -3.95 8.67
N GLU A 149 -12.82 -3.92 9.90
CA GLU A 149 -14.19 -4.32 10.25
C GLU A 149 -15.23 -3.38 9.62
N LYS A 150 -14.96 -2.07 9.60
CA LYS A 150 -15.83 -1.11 8.88
C LYS A 150 -15.88 -1.43 7.40
N ALA A 151 -14.75 -1.71 6.76
CA ALA A 151 -14.72 -2.13 5.36
C ALA A 151 -15.53 -3.42 5.16
N GLN A 152 -15.36 -4.42 6.02
CA GLN A 152 -16.15 -5.65 5.96
C GLN A 152 -17.66 -5.40 6.11
N ALA A 153 -18.05 -4.51 7.02
CA ALA A 153 -19.46 -4.15 7.21
C ALA A 153 -20.03 -3.39 6.01
N LEU A 154 -19.23 -2.54 5.35
CA LEU A 154 -19.63 -1.86 4.11
C LEU A 154 -19.81 -2.87 2.98
N LEU A 155 -18.88 -3.81 2.81
CA LEU A 155 -19.00 -4.92 1.87
C LEU A 155 -20.29 -5.71 2.07
N ALA A 156 -20.58 -6.10 3.31
CA ALA A 156 -21.79 -6.85 3.64
C ALA A 156 -23.10 -6.07 3.38
N LYS A 157 -23.05 -4.73 3.36
CA LYS A 157 -24.20 -3.87 3.00
C LYS A 157 -24.36 -3.73 1.48
N GLU A 158 -23.26 -3.65 0.73
CA GLU A 158 -23.29 -3.66 -0.73
C GLU A 158 -23.89 -4.96 -1.27
N GLU A 159 -23.55 -6.10 -0.66
CA GLU A 159 -24.10 -7.41 -1.04
C GLU A 159 -25.61 -7.57 -0.71
N LYS A 160 -26.17 -6.73 0.18
CA LYS A 160 -27.58 -6.82 0.63
C LYS A 160 -28.50 -5.73 0.06
N SER A 161 -27.96 -4.73 -0.65
CA SER A 161 -28.80 -3.75 -1.35
C SER A 161 -29.25 -4.30 -2.70
N PRO A 162 -30.54 -4.24 -3.07
CA PRO A 162 -30.94 -4.43 -4.46
C PRO A 162 -30.26 -3.32 -5.26
N THR A 163 -29.25 -3.68 -6.07
CA THR A 163 -28.48 -2.66 -6.77
C THR A 163 -29.30 -2.09 -7.93
N ARG A 164 -28.93 -0.89 -8.38
CA ARG A 164 -29.36 -0.26 -9.64
C ARG A 164 -28.81 -1.07 -10.84
N GLU A 165 -29.14 -2.36 -10.93
CA GLU A 165 -28.87 -3.24 -12.06
C GLU A 165 -29.66 -2.82 -13.32
N ASP A 166 -30.60 -1.87 -13.22
CA ASP A 166 -31.52 -1.58 -14.33
C ASP A 166 -31.10 -0.52 -15.35
N LYS A 167 -30.03 0.29 -15.17
CA LYS A 167 -29.80 1.44 -16.12
C LYS A 167 -28.37 1.81 -16.52
N MET A 168 -27.41 0.90 -16.49
CA MET A 168 -26.18 1.13 -17.27
C MET A 168 -25.63 -0.22 -17.73
N GLU A 169 -25.65 -0.45 -19.05
CA GLU A 169 -25.37 -1.74 -19.69
C GLU A 169 -24.25 -2.50 -18.99
N ALA A 170 -24.69 -3.54 -18.28
CA ALA A 170 -23.85 -4.45 -17.54
C ALA A 170 -22.82 -5.05 -18.49
N ILE A 171 -21.54 -4.95 -18.11
CA ILE A 171 -20.71 -6.13 -18.28
C ILE A 171 -21.35 -7.10 -17.30
N ASP A 172 -22.09 -8.07 -17.83
CA ASP A 172 -22.65 -9.14 -17.01
C ASP A 172 -21.54 -9.78 -16.17
N SER A 173 -21.92 -10.39 -15.07
CA SER A 173 -21.03 -11.16 -14.19
C SER A 173 -20.23 -12.24 -14.93
N ASN A 174 -20.58 -12.54 -16.20
CA ASN A 174 -19.89 -13.47 -17.10
C ASN A 174 -18.82 -12.84 -17.99
N GLY A 175 -18.65 -11.51 -18.02
CA GLY A 175 -17.66 -10.85 -18.85
C GLY A 175 -18.06 -10.81 -20.32
N ALA A 176 -18.70 -9.72 -20.75
CA ALA A 176 -19.02 -9.49 -22.15
C ALA A 176 -17.80 -9.76 -23.08
N LEU A 177 -18.00 -10.56 -24.11
CA LEU A 177 -16.99 -10.84 -25.14
C LEU A 177 -16.72 -9.56 -25.95
N PHE A 178 -15.54 -8.96 -25.77
CA PHE A 178 -15.09 -7.79 -26.54
C PHE A 178 -14.29 -8.21 -27.76
N VAL A 179 -14.52 -7.55 -28.90
CA VAL A 179 -13.61 -7.64 -30.06
C VAL A 179 -12.54 -6.56 -29.92
N CYS A 180 -11.28 -6.95 -29.79
CA CYS A 180 -10.18 -6.00 -29.73
C CYS A 180 -10.08 -5.21 -31.04
N GLY A 181 -10.13 -3.88 -30.99
CA GLY A 181 -10.01 -3.03 -32.18
C GLY A 181 -8.69 -3.21 -32.95
N GLN A 182 -7.62 -3.66 -32.28
CA GLN A 182 -6.30 -3.87 -32.87
C GLN A 182 -6.09 -5.28 -33.40
N CYS A 183 -6.21 -6.32 -32.56
CA CYS A 183 -5.93 -7.69 -33.01
C CYS A 183 -7.17 -8.44 -33.52
N LYS A 184 -8.35 -7.82 -33.50
CA LYS A 184 -9.65 -8.37 -33.93
C LYS A 184 -10.07 -9.67 -33.23
N LYS A 185 -9.36 -10.10 -32.19
CA LYS A 185 -9.71 -11.28 -31.38
C LYS A 185 -10.80 -10.95 -30.38
N LYS A 186 -11.69 -11.92 -30.17
CA LYS A 186 -12.72 -11.90 -29.12
C LYS A 186 -12.10 -12.31 -27.78
N SER A 187 -12.39 -11.56 -26.72
CA SER A 187 -11.93 -11.88 -25.36
C SER A 187 -12.80 -11.21 -24.30
N GLU A 188 -12.88 -11.80 -23.12
CA GLU A 188 -13.51 -11.21 -21.92
C GLU A 188 -12.75 -9.99 -21.36
N GLY A 189 -11.54 -9.73 -21.86
CA GLY A 189 -10.67 -8.66 -21.36
C GLY A 189 -9.88 -9.04 -20.10
N LYS A 190 -8.74 -8.37 -19.91
CA LYS A 190 -7.87 -8.46 -18.74
C LYS A 190 -8.15 -7.28 -17.82
N LEU A 191 -8.81 -7.53 -16.69
CA LEU A 191 -9.03 -6.51 -15.66
C LEU A 191 -7.73 -6.24 -14.89
N GLY A 192 -7.42 -4.96 -14.68
CA GLY A 192 -6.35 -4.47 -13.81
C GLY A 192 -6.83 -3.25 -13.03
N LEU A 193 -6.57 -3.22 -11.73
CA LEU A 193 -6.98 -2.13 -10.86
C LEU A 193 -6.02 -0.94 -10.99
N LEU A 194 -6.54 0.26 -11.25
CA LEU A 194 -5.79 1.50 -11.15
C LEU A 194 -5.88 2.05 -9.73
N LEU A 195 -4.75 1.98 -9.03
CA LEU A 195 -4.68 2.13 -7.58
C LEU A 195 -4.91 3.59 -7.10
N ASP A 196 -4.77 4.58 -8.00
CA ASP A 196 -4.97 6.01 -7.68
C ASP A 196 -6.40 6.51 -7.88
N SER A 197 -7.21 5.83 -8.70
CA SER A 197 -8.58 6.25 -9.04
C SER A 197 -9.65 5.24 -8.65
N GLY A 198 -9.25 4.02 -8.25
CA GLY A 198 -10.16 2.90 -8.04
C GLY A 198 -10.82 2.40 -9.35
N LEU A 199 -10.46 2.98 -10.50
CA LEU A 199 -10.96 2.57 -11.80
C LEU A 199 -10.37 1.22 -12.20
N ILE A 200 -11.20 0.38 -12.81
CA ILE A 200 -10.78 -0.93 -13.29
C ILE A 200 -10.53 -0.83 -14.78
N ARG A 201 -9.26 -0.90 -15.17
CA ARG A 201 -8.84 -0.88 -16.56
C ARG A 201 -9.04 -2.27 -17.16
N VAL A 202 -9.63 -2.34 -18.36
CA VAL A 202 -9.77 -3.59 -19.12
C VAL A 202 -8.85 -3.52 -20.34
N ASP A 203 -7.86 -4.41 -20.39
CA ASP A 203 -6.91 -4.54 -21.50
C ASP A 203 -7.17 -5.81 -22.31
N CYS A 204 -6.77 -5.85 -23.58
CA CYS A 204 -6.87 -7.06 -24.39
C CYS A 204 -5.82 -8.10 -23.94
N PRO A 205 -6.18 -9.35 -23.63
CA PRO A 205 -5.22 -10.37 -23.18
C PRO A 205 -4.26 -10.80 -24.30
N HIS A 206 -4.60 -10.55 -25.56
CA HIS A 206 -3.77 -10.98 -26.70
C HIS A 206 -2.73 -9.95 -27.14
N CYS A 207 -3.00 -8.65 -26.96
CA CYS A 207 -2.11 -7.59 -27.44
C CYS A 207 -1.84 -6.49 -26.41
N GLY A 208 -2.41 -6.56 -25.22
CA GLY A 208 -2.20 -5.60 -24.13
C GLY A 208 -2.85 -4.23 -24.32
N LYS A 209 -3.55 -3.98 -25.44
CA LYS A 209 -4.19 -2.68 -25.69
C LYS A 209 -5.40 -2.45 -24.80
N TYR A 210 -5.51 -1.24 -24.29
CA TYR A 210 -6.68 -0.73 -23.58
C TYR A 210 -7.96 -0.89 -24.39
N ILE A 211 -9.01 -1.39 -23.74
CA ILE A 211 -10.35 -1.54 -24.31
C ILE A 211 -11.27 -0.47 -23.73
N LYS A 212 -11.49 -0.50 -22.41
CA LYS A 212 -12.39 0.41 -21.69
C LYS A 212 -12.15 0.35 -20.18
N PHE A 213 -12.89 1.17 -19.42
CA PHE A 213 -13.02 0.99 -17.97
C PHE A 213 -14.22 0.10 -17.63
N ALA A 214 -14.08 -0.72 -16.60
CA ALA A 214 -15.15 -1.47 -15.95
C ALA A 214 -15.63 -0.71 -14.70
N PRO A 215 -16.93 -0.82 -14.35
CA PRO A 215 -17.43 -0.23 -13.12
C PRO A 215 -16.69 -0.85 -11.92
N PRO A 216 -16.34 -0.06 -10.89
CA PRO A 216 -15.52 -0.51 -9.77
C PRO A 216 -16.34 -1.31 -8.74
N THR A 217 -17.17 -2.24 -9.22
CA THR A 217 -17.96 -3.16 -8.40
C THR A 217 -17.05 -4.09 -7.61
N LEU A 218 -17.55 -4.63 -6.50
CA LEU A 218 -16.82 -5.58 -5.67
C LEU A 218 -16.31 -6.77 -6.49
N GLU A 219 -17.15 -7.35 -7.36
CA GLU A 219 -16.78 -8.49 -8.20
C GLU A 219 -15.68 -8.15 -9.20
N ASN A 220 -15.74 -6.96 -9.83
CA ASN A 220 -14.67 -6.54 -10.73
C ASN A 220 -13.35 -6.25 -9.98
N ARG A 221 -13.40 -5.71 -8.75
CA ARG A 221 -12.21 -5.53 -7.90
C ARG A 221 -11.59 -6.87 -7.51
N LYS A 222 -12.43 -7.83 -7.09
CA LYS A 222 -12.03 -9.22 -6.82
C LYS A 222 -11.35 -9.83 -8.04
N ARG A 223 -11.96 -9.74 -9.24
CA ARG A 223 -11.37 -10.28 -10.49
C ARG A 223 -10.08 -9.58 -10.91
N ALA A 224 -9.99 -8.26 -10.75
CA ALA A 224 -8.82 -7.47 -11.11
C ALA A 224 -7.59 -7.80 -10.22
N GLN A 225 -7.80 -7.96 -8.91
CA GLN A 225 -6.73 -8.30 -7.96
C GLN A 225 -6.46 -9.82 -7.86
N ALA A 226 -7.46 -10.69 -8.03
CA ALA A 226 -7.24 -12.15 -8.09
C ALA A 226 -6.30 -12.54 -9.24
N ARG A 227 -6.31 -11.77 -10.34
CA ARG A 227 -5.36 -11.92 -11.45
C ARG A 227 -3.96 -11.37 -11.14
N GLN A 228 -3.77 -10.71 -10.00
CA GLN A 228 -2.46 -10.32 -9.45
C GLN A 228 -1.93 -11.37 -8.46
N LEU A 229 -2.80 -12.24 -7.91
CA LEU A 229 -2.40 -13.33 -7.01
C LEU A 229 -1.63 -14.42 -7.75
N LEU A 230 -0.80 -15.14 -6.99
CA LEU A 230 -0.02 -16.27 -7.47
C LEU A 230 -0.89 -17.33 -8.17
N SER A 231 -0.61 -17.57 -9.45
CA SER A 231 -1.12 -18.74 -10.13
C SER A 231 -0.47 -20.03 -9.59
N LYS A 232 -1.12 -21.17 -9.82
CA LYS A 232 -0.57 -22.48 -9.43
C LYS A 232 0.85 -22.71 -10.00
N LYS A 233 1.08 -22.32 -11.25
CA LYS A 233 2.40 -22.45 -11.92
C LYS A 233 3.47 -21.57 -11.27
N GLU A 234 3.08 -20.38 -10.87
CA GLU A 234 3.96 -19.43 -10.20
C GLU A 234 4.30 -19.89 -8.77
N LEU A 235 3.32 -20.42 -8.04
CA LEU A 235 3.55 -21.02 -6.72
C LEU A 235 4.51 -22.22 -6.83
N GLU A 236 4.29 -23.12 -7.79
CA GLU A 236 5.18 -24.25 -8.07
C GLU A 236 6.59 -23.79 -8.47
N HIS A 237 6.71 -22.67 -9.18
CA HIS A 237 8.02 -22.08 -9.52
C HIS A 237 8.75 -21.61 -8.26
N LEU A 238 8.08 -20.84 -7.40
CA LEU A 238 8.66 -20.32 -6.16
C LEU A 238 9.05 -21.45 -5.21
N GLU A 239 8.23 -22.49 -5.10
CA GLU A 239 8.53 -23.68 -4.30
C GLU A 239 9.81 -24.37 -4.79
N LYS A 240 9.93 -24.60 -6.10
CA LYS A 240 11.15 -25.15 -6.71
C LYS A 240 12.37 -24.26 -6.46
N GLU A 241 12.19 -22.93 -6.49
CA GLU A 241 13.27 -21.99 -6.21
C GLU A 241 13.74 -22.07 -4.75
N GLN A 242 12.83 -22.20 -3.78
CA GLN A 242 13.20 -22.36 -2.37
C GLN A 242 13.88 -23.70 -2.10
N VAL A 243 13.41 -24.80 -2.71
CA VAL A 243 14.07 -26.12 -2.63
C VAL A 243 15.50 -26.06 -3.15
N ARG A 244 15.74 -25.37 -4.27
CA ARG A 244 17.10 -25.14 -4.81
C ARG A 244 18.00 -24.36 -3.85
N ARG A 245 17.42 -23.54 -2.97
CA ARG A 245 18.13 -22.78 -1.94
C ARG A 245 18.25 -23.54 -0.61
N GLY A 246 17.90 -24.83 -0.59
CA GLY A 246 17.96 -25.68 0.60
C GLY A 246 16.85 -25.39 1.63
N LYS A 247 15.78 -24.71 1.24
CA LYS A 247 14.62 -24.41 2.09
C LYS A 247 13.41 -25.24 1.64
N THR A 248 12.60 -25.69 2.60
CA THR A 248 11.33 -26.38 2.34
C THR A 248 10.20 -25.50 2.80
N LEU A 249 9.24 -25.20 1.93
CA LEU A 249 8.03 -24.46 2.28
C LEU A 249 7.01 -25.42 2.89
N HIS A 250 6.59 -25.15 4.12
CA HIS A 250 5.56 -25.96 4.78
C HIS A 250 4.16 -25.59 4.29
N GLU A 251 3.18 -26.47 4.52
CA GLU A 251 1.80 -26.31 4.02
C GLU A 251 1.17 -24.96 4.44
N ASN A 252 1.46 -24.49 5.65
CA ASN A 252 0.98 -23.20 6.15
C ASN A 252 1.59 -22.02 5.38
N GLU A 253 2.87 -22.11 5.04
CA GLU A 253 3.58 -21.08 4.27
C GLU A 253 3.05 -21.06 2.82
N LEU A 254 2.79 -22.23 2.23
CA LEU A 254 2.14 -22.34 0.92
C LEU A 254 0.71 -21.77 0.91
N LYS A 255 -0.04 -21.93 2.01
CA LYS A 255 -1.37 -21.29 2.16
C LYS A 255 -1.26 -19.77 2.20
N ILE A 256 -0.27 -19.23 2.91
CA ILE A 256 0.00 -17.80 2.98
C ILE A 256 0.39 -17.25 1.59
N LEU A 257 1.27 -17.96 0.86
CA LEU A 257 1.71 -17.54 -0.47
C LEU A 257 0.59 -17.55 -1.51
N LYS A 258 -0.37 -18.49 -1.47
CA LYS A 258 -1.54 -18.49 -2.37
C LYS A 258 -2.41 -17.23 -2.24
N ALA A 259 -2.32 -16.57 -1.10
CA ALA A 259 -3.00 -15.34 -0.75
C ALA A 259 -2.19 -14.08 -1.13
N MET A 260 -1.02 -14.25 -1.75
CA MET A 260 -0.11 -13.18 -2.12
C MET A 260 -0.06 -13.00 -3.63
N THR A 261 0.24 -11.78 -4.05
CA THR A 261 0.74 -11.51 -5.40
C THR A 261 2.08 -12.20 -5.63
N TRP A 262 2.46 -12.47 -6.89
CA TRP A 262 3.78 -13.03 -7.25
C TRP A 262 4.90 -12.26 -6.55
N GLU A 263 4.78 -10.96 -6.70
CA GLU A 263 5.52 -9.92 -6.05
C GLU A 263 5.68 -10.11 -4.52
N GLU A 264 4.58 -10.08 -3.77
CA GLU A 264 4.60 -10.20 -2.30
C GLU A 264 5.18 -11.53 -1.84
N ALA A 265 4.87 -12.60 -2.56
CA ALA A 265 5.42 -13.91 -2.30
C ALA A 265 6.93 -13.95 -2.52
N THR A 266 7.44 -13.30 -3.58
CA THR A 266 8.88 -13.20 -3.78
C THR A 266 9.57 -12.39 -2.68
N ASP A 267 8.96 -11.32 -2.18
CA ASP A 267 9.52 -10.51 -1.09
C ASP A 267 9.47 -11.27 0.25
N HIS A 268 8.37 -12.00 0.51
CA HIS A 268 8.21 -12.86 1.67
C HIS A 268 9.27 -13.96 1.71
N LEU A 269 9.52 -14.62 0.57
CA LEU A 269 10.44 -15.74 0.46
C LEU A 269 11.92 -15.34 0.35
N ASN A 270 12.20 -14.22 -0.33
CA ASN A 270 13.55 -13.77 -0.65
C ASN A 270 14.04 -12.61 0.22
N GLY A 271 13.25 -12.22 1.23
CA GLY A 271 13.76 -11.43 2.33
C GLY A 271 15.03 -12.09 2.91
N PRO A 272 16.05 -11.31 3.32
CA PRO A 272 17.25 -11.81 3.97
C PRO A 272 16.88 -12.65 5.19
N PRO A 273 17.76 -13.60 5.57
CA PRO A 273 17.51 -14.53 6.66
C PRO A 273 17.09 -13.77 7.93
N ALA A 274 16.18 -14.36 8.71
CA ALA A 274 16.05 -13.95 10.09
C ALA A 274 17.44 -14.09 10.73
N LEU A 275 18.08 -12.94 11.01
CA LEU A 275 19.21 -12.92 11.92
C LEU A 275 18.60 -13.27 13.28
N PHE A 276 18.83 -14.51 13.69
CA PHE A 276 18.76 -14.92 15.09
C PHE A 276 19.79 -14.12 15.90
#